data_AF-A0A8T6N4F4-F1
#
_entry.id   AF-A0A8T6N4F4-F1
#
_cell.length_a   1.000
_cell.length_b   1.000
_cell.length_c   1.000
_cell.angle_alpha   90.00
_cell.angle_beta   90.00
_cell.angle_gamma   90.00
#
_symmetry.space_group_name_H-M   'P 1'
#
loop_
_entity.id
_entity.type
_entity.pdbx_description
1 polymer ?
#
loop_
_entity_poly.entity_id
_entity_poly.type
_entity_poly.pdbx_seq_one_letter_code
_entity_poly.pdbx_strand_id
1 'polypeptide(L)'
;MICTCLWRKQRKSSRFLDETIAWYERHYDLDRKPIKRVGGKGDFSIPNKYVSEGRYYVGEAGGLQDFMWGFGMRYAITSGVLAGKSILGELDYEQEVRKRLLPLVKSSATNRFLMNRMGDRGFKAVAKYWMRDQHRTGDGLRFMRLIYKPGILRRMMWPFVRLGMLRKGTTPDGRSYVRMPFRRALKRDDWEPSREAELVALEWKMKQNEGGRTSFQAGD
;
A
#
# COMPACT_ATOMS: atom_id res chain seq x y z
N MET A 1 16.93 12.49 2.69
CA MET A 1 15.47 12.35 2.44
C MET A 1 14.82 12.02 3.78
N ILE A 2 13.86 12.84 4.24
CA ILE A 2 13.11 12.61 5.48
C ILE A 2 11.70 12.16 5.10
N CYS A 3 11.25 11.03 5.66
CA CYS A 3 9.95 10.44 5.36
C CYS A 3 9.20 10.10 6.64
N THR A 4 7.89 10.33 6.63
CA THR A 4 7.01 9.95 7.74
C THR A 4 5.98 8.95 7.25
N CYS A 5 6.01 7.75 7.81
CA CYS A 5 5.06 6.69 7.49
C CYS A 5 3.89 6.73 8.48
N LEU A 6 2.67 6.80 7.96
CA LEU A 6 1.47 6.92 8.78
C LEU A 6 0.55 5.71 8.56
N TRP A 7 0.09 5.11 9.65
CA TRP A 7 -0.93 4.04 9.64
C TRP A 7 -2.32 4.51 10.07
N ARG A 8 -2.38 5.68 10.70
CA ARG A 8 -3.57 6.39 11.20
C ARG A 8 -3.52 7.84 10.70
N LYS A 9 -4.57 8.64 10.97
CA LYS A 9 -4.66 10.09 10.65
C LYS A 9 -4.07 10.44 9.26
N GLN A 10 -4.56 9.78 8.21
CA GLN A 10 -4.10 9.98 6.82
C GLN A 10 -4.46 11.37 6.26
N ARG A 11 -5.38 12.09 6.90
CA ARG A 11 -5.75 13.47 6.55
C ARG A 11 -4.85 14.43 7.32
N LYS A 12 -4.51 15.58 6.71
CA LYS A 12 -3.59 16.57 7.28
C LYS A 12 -2.25 15.93 7.68
N SER A 13 -1.74 15.02 6.84
CA SER A 13 -0.51 14.27 7.09
C SER A 13 0.74 15.14 7.12
N SER A 14 0.71 16.31 6.47
CA SER A 14 1.82 17.27 6.42
C SER A 14 2.37 17.59 7.80
N ARG A 15 1.48 17.81 8.78
CA ARG A 15 1.87 18.17 10.16
C ARG A 15 2.81 17.15 10.81
N PHE A 16 2.64 15.86 10.48
CA PHE A 16 3.50 14.80 11.04
C PHE A 16 4.89 14.83 10.41
N LEU A 17 4.97 15.14 9.11
CA LEU A 17 6.24 15.33 8.42
C LEU A 17 6.93 16.62 8.89
N ASP A 18 6.17 17.70 9.06
CA ASP A 18 6.67 18.97 9.60
C ASP A 18 7.33 18.77 10.97
N GLU A 19 6.64 18.07 11.88
CA GLU A 19 7.19 17.73 13.20
C GLU A 19 8.40 16.79 13.12
N THR A 20 8.39 15.85 12.17
CA THR A 20 9.55 14.97 11.95
C THR A 20 10.76 15.80 11.52
N ILE A 21 10.60 16.70 10.55
CA ILE A 21 11.68 17.58 10.07
C ILE A 21 12.17 18.48 11.22
N ALA A 22 11.27 19.15 11.93
CA ALA A 22 11.63 20.00 13.07
C ALA A 22 12.36 19.24 14.18
N TRP A 23 11.97 17.98 14.45
CA TRP A 23 12.72 17.14 15.36
C TRP A 23 14.13 16.85 14.83
N TYR A 24 14.28 16.50 13.56
CA TYR A 24 15.58 16.22 12.95
C TYR A 24 16.50 17.47 12.93
N GLU A 25 15.99 18.65 12.60
CA GLU A 25 16.75 19.91 12.61
C GLU A 25 17.22 20.31 14.01
N ARG A 26 16.48 19.95 15.06
CA ARG A 26 16.91 20.19 16.45
C ARG A 26 18.04 19.29 16.91
N HIS A 27 18.18 18.10 16.31
CA HIS A 27 19.12 17.08 16.79
C HIS A 27 20.32 16.87 15.86
N TYR A 28 20.26 17.39 14.63
CA TYR A 28 21.29 17.22 13.62
C TYR A 28 21.47 18.52 12.84
N ASP A 29 22.73 18.83 12.51
CA ASP A 29 23.03 19.87 11.53
C ASP A 29 22.71 19.35 10.12
N LEU A 30 21.63 19.86 9.54
CA LEU A 30 21.09 19.41 8.27
C LEU A 30 21.19 20.52 7.23
N ASP A 31 22.01 20.34 6.21
CA ASP A 31 21.94 21.16 4.99
C ASP A 31 20.71 20.76 4.17
N ARG A 32 19.56 21.26 4.61
CA ARG A 32 18.26 21.05 3.98
C ARG A 32 17.89 22.28 3.16
N LYS A 33 17.66 22.05 1.87
CA LYS A 33 16.92 22.99 1.01
C LYS A 33 15.58 22.35 0.63
N PRO A 34 14.42 22.95 0.96
CA PRO A 34 13.14 22.39 0.57
C PRO A 34 12.95 22.52 -0.94
N ILE A 35 13.09 21.39 -1.63
CA ILE A 35 12.94 21.33 -3.10
C ILE A 35 11.57 20.77 -3.48
N LYS A 36 11.17 19.64 -2.87
CA LYS A 36 9.92 18.94 -3.21
C LYS A 36 9.46 18.03 -2.07
N ARG A 37 8.17 18.07 -1.74
CA ARG A 37 7.52 17.03 -0.93
C ARG A 37 6.82 16.04 -1.84
N VAL A 38 7.06 14.76 -1.57
CA VAL A 38 6.38 13.66 -2.23
C VAL A 38 5.68 12.83 -1.18
N GLY A 39 4.52 12.31 -1.53
CA GLY A 39 3.72 11.50 -0.63
C GLY A 39 2.73 10.68 -1.43
N GLY A 40 2.42 9.51 -0.89
CA GLY A 40 1.45 8.60 -1.46
C GLY A 40 0.65 7.97 -0.33
N LYS A 41 -0.52 7.46 -0.70
CA LYS A 41 -1.39 6.74 0.22
C LYS A 41 -1.59 5.35 -0.37
N GLY A 42 -1.04 4.35 0.29
CA GLY A 42 -1.29 2.96 -0.08
C GLY A 42 -2.74 2.59 0.20
N ASP A 43 -3.45 2.09 -0.80
CA ASP A 43 -4.81 1.57 -0.64
C ASP A 43 -4.90 0.06 -0.93
N PHE A 44 -5.54 -0.66 -0.02
CA PHE A 44 -5.68 -2.12 -0.10
C PHE A 44 -7.14 -2.45 -0.37
N SER A 45 -7.50 -2.45 -1.65
CA SER A 45 -8.85 -2.73 -2.13
C SER A 45 -8.87 -3.92 -3.08
N ILE A 46 -10.02 -4.60 -3.15
CA ILE A 46 -10.33 -5.62 -4.15
C ILE A 46 -11.57 -5.13 -4.88
N PRO A 47 -11.41 -4.51 -6.05
CA PRO A 47 -12.51 -4.05 -6.89
C PRO A 47 -13.37 -5.21 -7.40
N ASN A 48 -14.63 -4.90 -7.70
CA ASN A 48 -15.54 -5.84 -8.35
C ASN A 48 -15.32 -5.93 -9.86
N LYS A 49 -14.71 -4.92 -10.49
CA LYS A 49 -14.43 -4.82 -11.92
C LYS A 49 -13.00 -4.33 -12.14
N TYR A 50 -12.33 -4.89 -13.14
CA TYR A 50 -10.97 -4.49 -13.53
C TYR A 50 -10.93 -3.77 -14.87
N VAL A 51 -12.04 -3.82 -15.63
CA VAL A 51 -12.32 -2.93 -16.75
C VAL A 51 -13.60 -2.13 -16.46
N SER A 52 -13.59 -0.84 -16.70
CA SER A 52 -14.80 -0.01 -16.62
C SER A 52 -14.72 1.14 -17.62
N GLU A 53 -15.78 1.34 -18.41
CA GLU A 53 -15.87 2.43 -19.39
C GLU A 53 -14.64 2.51 -20.32
N GLY A 54 -14.19 1.35 -20.81
CA GLY A 54 -13.00 1.25 -21.67
C GLY A 54 -11.65 1.43 -20.96
N ARG A 55 -11.63 1.69 -19.65
CA ARG A 55 -10.40 1.88 -18.86
C ARG A 55 -9.96 0.57 -18.22
N TYR A 56 -8.68 0.26 -18.38
CA TYR A 56 -8.03 -0.90 -17.76
C TYR A 56 -7.36 -0.50 -16.45
N TYR A 57 -7.75 -1.13 -15.35
CA TYR A 57 -7.18 -0.84 -14.03
C TYR A 57 -6.04 -1.81 -13.72
N VAL A 58 -4.81 -1.31 -13.82
CA VAL A 58 -3.56 -2.07 -13.62
C VAL A 58 -2.89 -1.72 -12.28
N GLY A 59 -2.07 -2.63 -11.75
CA GLY A 59 -1.30 -2.42 -10.51
C GLY A 59 -2.16 -2.00 -9.32
N GLU A 60 -1.67 -1.05 -8.53
CA GLU A 60 -2.38 -0.56 -7.34
C GLU A 60 -3.75 0.03 -7.68
N ALA A 61 -3.91 0.69 -8.83
CA ALA A 61 -5.21 1.24 -9.27
C ALA A 61 -6.27 0.15 -9.51
N GLY A 62 -5.84 -1.07 -9.84
CA GLY A 62 -6.67 -2.27 -9.90
C GLY A 62 -6.85 -2.98 -8.56
N GLY A 63 -6.24 -2.52 -7.46
CA GLY A 63 -6.18 -3.26 -6.20
C GLY A 63 -5.28 -4.51 -6.28
N LEU A 64 -4.42 -4.57 -7.29
CA LEU A 64 -3.52 -5.69 -7.53
C LEU A 64 -2.20 -5.43 -6.80
N GLN A 65 -2.19 -5.68 -5.50
CA GLN A 65 -0.99 -5.67 -4.68
C GLN A 65 -1.07 -6.68 -3.53
N ASP A 66 0.08 -7.02 -2.96
CA ASP A 66 0.17 -7.90 -1.80
C ASP A 66 -0.35 -7.20 -0.54
N PHE A 67 -1.40 -7.72 0.09
CA PHE A 67 -1.98 -7.16 1.31
C PHE A 67 -1.07 -7.35 2.54
N MET A 68 -0.18 -8.33 2.55
CA MET A 68 0.64 -8.64 3.72
C MET A 68 1.80 -7.65 3.85
N TRP A 69 2.55 -7.46 2.77
CA TRP A 69 3.80 -6.69 2.74
C TRP A 69 3.74 -5.42 1.89
N GLY A 70 2.68 -5.22 1.10
CA GLY A 70 2.54 -4.05 0.24
C GLY A 70 3.35 -4.10 -1.04
N PHE A 71 3.88 -5.27 -1.44
CA PHE A 71 4.60 -5.40 -2.70
C PHE A 71 3.63 -5.43 -3.89
N GLY A 72 3.73 -4.44 -4.76
CA GLY A 72 2.87 -4.28 -5.94
C GLY A 72 3.57 -4.45 -7.29
N MET A 73 4.91 -4.34 -7.36
CA MET A 73 5.64 -4.23 -8.64
C MET A 73 5.34 -5.37 -9.62
N ARG A 74 5.41 -6.63 -9.16
CA ARG A 74 5.11 -7.79 -10.00
C ARG A 74 3.66 -7.78 -10.50
N TYR A 75 2.72 -7.37 -9.65
CA TYR A 75 1.32 -7.27 -10.02
C TYR A 75 1.12 -6.16 -11.06
N ALA A 76 1.73 -4.99 -10.87
CA ALA A 76 1.69 -3.88 -11.80
C ALA A 76 2.20 -4.29 -13.19
N ILE A 77 3.40 -4.87 -13.28
CA ILE A 77 3.98 -5.35 -14.54
C ILE A 77 3.09 -6.41 -15.19
N THR A 78 2.72 -7.45 -14.44
CA THR A 78 1.93 -8.57 -14.99
C THR A 78 0.56 -8.09 -15.47
N SER A 79 -0.11 -7.24 -14.70
CA SER A 79 -1.40 -6.67 -15.09
C SER A 79 -1.29 -5.71 -16.28
N GLY A 80 -0.20 -4.94 -16.39
CA GLY A 80 0.07 -4.10 -17.56
C GLY A 80 0.22 -4.92 -18.84
N VAL A 81 0.99 -6.03 -18.77
CA VAL A 81 1.12 -6.96 -19.90
C VAL A 81 -0.22 -7.58 -20.30
N LEU A 82 -1.02 -8.01 -19.32
CA LEU A 82 -2.36 -8.55 -19.60
C LEU A 82 -3.28 -7.49 -20.22
N ALA A 83 -3.25 -6.25 -19.74
CA ALA A 83 -4.04 -5.17 -20.31
C ALA A 83 -3.63 -4.87 -21.76
N GLY A 84 -2.33 -4.82 -22.04
CA GLY A 84 -1.82 -4.64 -23.41
C GLY A 84 -2.28 -5.74 -24.36
N LYS A 85 -2.17 -7.01 -23.95
CA LYS A 85 -2.69 -8.16 -24.72
C LYS A 85 -4.20 -8.10 -24.95
N SER A 86 -4.94 -7.63 -23.96
CA SER A 86 -6.39 -7.45 -24.08
C SER A 86 -6.76 -6.36 -25.08
N ILE A 87 -6.01 -5.26 -25.11
CA ILE A 87 -6.18 -4.18 -26.11
C ILE A 87 -5.90 -4.70 -27.52
N LEU A 88 -4.94 -5.62 -27.69
CA LEU A 88 -4.66 -6.28 -28.98
C LEU A 88 -5.67 -7.38 -29.35
N GLY A 89 -6.67 -7.65 -28.50
CA GLY A 89 -7.68 -8.69 -28.75
C GLY A 89 -7.21 -10.13 -28.51
N GLU A 90 -6.03 -10.35 -27.92
CA GLU A 90 -5.49 -11.69 -27.68
C GLU A 90 -6.17 -12.42 -26.51
N LEU A 91 -6.71 -11.68 -25.54
CA LEU A 91 -7.31 -12.23 -24.32
C LEU A 91 -8.32 -11.26 -23.68
N ASP A 92 -9.07 -11.75 -22.71
CA ASP A 92 -9.93 -10.94 -21.83
C ASP A 92 -9.19 -10.59 -20.53
N TYR A 93 -8.92 -9.29 -20.31
CA TYR A 93 -8.20 -8.81 -19.13
C TYR A 93 -8.90 -9.17 -17.82
N GLU A 94 -10.21 -9.02 -17.73
CA GLU A 94 -10.95 -9.22 -16.48
C GLU A 94 -10.93 -10.70 -16.06
N GLN A 95 -11.10 -11.60 -17.01
CA GLN A 95 -10.98 -13.03 -16.80
C GLN A 95 -9.57 -13.42 -16.34
N GLU A 96 -8.53 -12.89 -17.00
CA GLU A 96 -7.15 -13.23 -16.67
C GLU A 96 -6.69 -12.69 -15.31
N VAL A 97 -7.12 -11.49 -14.95
CA VAL A 97 -6.89 -10.95 -13.60
C VAL A 97 -7.55 -11.83 -12.55
N ARG A 98 -8.82 -12.23 -12.75
CA ARG A 98 -9.55 -13.09 -11.80
C ARG A 98 -8.93 -14.48 -11.66
N LYS A 99 -8.39 -15.02 -12.74
CA LYS A 99 -7.77 -16.34 -12.79
C LYS A 99 -6.37 -16.35 -12.20
N ARG A 100 -5.51 -15.38 -12.56
CA ARG A 100 -4.08 -15.40 -12.24
C ARG A 100 -3.71 -14.55 -11.02
N LEU A 101 -4.24 -13.34 -10.92
CA LEU A 101 -3.77 -12.33 -9.95
C LEU A 101 -4.63 -12.28 -8.69
N LEU A 102 -5.95 -12.28 -8.84
CA LEU A 102 -6.88 -12.19 -7.71
C LEU A 102 -6.70 -13.31 -6.65
N PRO A 103 -6.38 -14.57 -7.01
CA PRO A 103 -6.11 -15.61 -6.01
C PRO A 103 -4.88 -15.31 -5.14
N LEU A 104 -3.86 -14.66 -5.71
CA LEU A 104 -2.66 -14.24 -5.00
C LEU A 104 -2.98 -13.10 -4.04
N VAL A 105 -3.74 -12.09 -4.50
CA VAL A 105 -4.21 -10.97 -3.66
C VAL A 105 -5.03 -11.49 -2.48
N LYS A 106 -6.02 -12.38 -2.71
CA LYS A 106 -6.81 -13.00 -1.64
C LYS A 106 -5.96 -13.80 -0.67
N SER A 107 -4.97 -14.56 -1.18
CA SER A 107 -4.05 -15.33 -0.34
C SER A 107 -3.21 -14.44 0.56
N SER A 108 -2.70 -13.32 0.03
CA SER A 108 -1.97 -12.33 0.83
C SER A 108 -2.83 -11.67 1.90
N ALA A 109 -4.11 -11.38 1.60
CA ALA A 109 -5.06 -10.83 2.56
C ALA A 109 -5.36 -11.84 3.69
N THR A 110 -5.54 -13.11 3.35
CA THR A 110 -5.68 -14.19 4.33
C THR A 110 -4.43 -14.34 5.20
N ASN A 111 -3.24 -14.31 4.60
CA ASN A 111 -2.00 -14.38 5.35
C ASN A 111 -1.86 -13.20 6.32
N ARG A 112 -2.16 -11.97 5.88
CA ARG A 112 -2.19 -10.79 6.75
C ARG A 112 -3.15 -10.97 7.93
N PHE A 113 -4.35 -11.49 7.67
CA PHE A 113 -5.35 -11.74 8.72
C PHE A 113 -4.84 -12.72 9.79
N LEU A 114 -4.18 -13.81 9.37
CA LEU A 114 -3.57 -14.79 10.27
C LEU A 114 -2.40 -14.19 11.04
N MET A 115 -1.51 -13.46 10.35
CA MET A 115 -0.34 -12.81 10.95
C MET A 115 -0.73 -11.80 12.03
N ASN A 116 -1.78 -10.99 11.79
CA ASN A 116 -2.31 -10.06 12.78
C ASN A 116 -2.84 -10.75 14.05
N ARG A 117 -3.15 -12.06 14.00
CA ARG A 117 -3.66 -12.85 15.13
C ARG A 117 -2.58 -13.71 15.79
N MET A 118 -1.51 -14.02 15.07
CA MET A 118 -0.46 -14.97 15.49
C MET A 118 0.40 -14.44 16.66
N GLY A 119 0.44 -13.12 16.86
CA GLY A 119 1.21 -12.47 17.92
C GLY A 119 2.72 -12.74 17.85
N ASP A 120 3.47 -12.18 18.78
CA ASP A 120 4.95 -12.23 18.75
C ASP A 120 5.49 -13.65 18.94
N ARG A 121 4.84 -14.45 19.81
CA ARG A 121 5.24 -15.84 20.09
C ARG A 121 5.08 -16.73 18.85
N GLY A 122 3.95 -16.63 18.17
CA GLY A 122 3.70 -17.41 16.96
C GLY A 122 4.61 -16.97 15.81
N PHE A 123 4.82 -15.66 15.65
CA PHE A 123 5.78 -15.14 14.67
C PHE A 123 7.20 -15.67 14.92
N LYS A 124 7.65 -15.66 16.18
CA LYS A 124 8.96 -16.22 16.57
C LYS A 124 9.06 -17.72 16.27
N ALA A 125 7.99 -18.49 16.50
CA ALA A 125 7.97 -19.91 16.18
C ALA A 125 8.08 -20.15 14.67
N VAL A 126 7.33 -19.40 13.86
CA VAL A 126 7.41 -19.45 12.39
C VAL A 126 8.81 -19.07 11.90
N ALA A 127 9.41 -18.01 12.44
CA ALA A 127 10.77 -17.59 12.08
C ALA A 127 11.81 -18.66 12.44
N LYS A 128 11.73 -19.26 13.64
CA LYS A 128 12.61 -20.37 14.04
C LYS A 128 12.47 -21.57 13.11
N TYR A 129 11.24 -21.93 12.76
CA TYR A 129 10.99 -23.02 11.81
C TYR A 129 11.59 -22.71 10.45
N TRP A 130 11.38 -21.49 9.93
CA TRP A 130 11.94 -21.05 8.67
C TRP A 130 13.47 -21.13 8.65
N MET A 131 14.14 -20.62 9.68
CA MET A 131 15.60 -20.69 9.80
C MET A 131 16.12 -22.13 9.86
N ARG A 132 15.40 -23.02 10.57
CA ARG A 132 15.75 -24.45 10.62
C ARG A 132 15.59 -25.13 9.26
N ASP A 133 14.52 -24.81 8.52
CA ASP A 133 14.32 -25.34 7.18
C ASP A 133 15.40 -24.85 6.21
N GLN A 134 15.72 -23.55 6.22
CA GLN A 134 16.82 -22.96 5.45
C GLN A 134 18.16 -23.63 5.74
N HIS A 135 18.49 -23.89 7.01
CA HIS A 135 19.75 -24.56 7.37
C HIS A 135 19.80 -26.00 6.85
N ARG A 136 18.67 -26.69 6.77
CA ARG A 136 18.60 -28.09 6.31
C ARG A 136 18.62 -28.20 4.78
N THR A 137 17.94 -27.31 4.08
CA THR A 137 17.72 -27.42 2.62
C THR A 137 18.66 -26.54 1.80
N GLY A 138 19.25 -25.51 2.41
CA GLY A 138 19.96 -24.44 1.70
C GLY A 138 19.03 -23.47 0.94
N ASP A 139 17.72 -23.72 0.90
CA ASP A 139 16.73 -22.93 0.17
C ASP A 139 15.55 -22.49 1.07
N GLY A 140 15.63 -21.28 1.59
CA GLY A 140 14.58 -20.66 2.41
C GLY A 140 13.42 -20.09 1.61
N LEU A 141 13.53 -20.03 0.27
CA LEU A 141 12.41 -19.64 -0.58
C LEU A 141 11.39 -20.76 -0.69
N ARG A 142 11.76 -22.02 -0.42
CA ARG A 142 10.83 -23.15 -0.37
C ARG A 142 9.72 -22.93 0.66
N PHE A 143 10.09 -22.59 1.89
CA PHE A 143 9.13 -22.30 2.96
C PHE A 143 8.25 -21.09 2.61
N MET A 144 8.87 -20.02 2.11
CA MET A 144 8.15 -18.82 1.68
C MET A 144 7.17 -19.16 0.56
N ARG A 145 7.54 -19.96 -0.44
CA ARG A 145 6.63 -20.37 -1.51
C ARG A 145 5.37 -21.05 -0.97
N LEU A 146 5.49 -21.88 0.07
CA LEU A 146 4.35 -22.56 0.70
C LEU A 146 3.41 -21.58 1.43
N ILE A 147 3.97 -20.53 2.03
CA ILE A 147 3.18 -19.46 2.65
C ILE A 147 2.42 -18.63 1.61
N TYR A 148 2.98 -18.41 0.42
CA TYR A 148 2.35 -17.50 -0.55
C TYR A 148 1.51 -18.21 -1.61
N LYS A 149 1.70 -19.52 -1.81
CA LYS A 149 0.91 -20.28 -2.78
C LYS A 149 -0.57 -20.27 -2.40
N PRO A 150 -1.48 -19.92 -3.33
CA PRO A 150 -2.91 -20.12 -3.13
C PRO A 150 -3.19 -21.59 -2.85
N GLY A 151 -3.90 -21.87 -1.76
CA GLY A 151 -4.21 -23.23 -1.31
C GLY A 151 -5.62 -23.33 -0.76
N ILE A 152 -6.09 -24.55 -0.56
CA ILE A 152 -7.45 -24.85 -0.10
C ILE A 152 -7.74 -24.14 1.23
N LEU A 153 -6.81 -24.21 2.19
CA LEU A 153 -6.94 -23.52 3.48
C LEU A 153 -7.20 -22.01 3.33
N ARG A 154 -6.42 -21.32 2.48
CA ARG A 154 -6.57 -19.87 2.27
C ARG A 154 -7.89 -19.53 1.59
N ARG A 155 -8.37 -20.41 0.72
CA ARG A 155 -9.66 -20.28 0.03
C ARG A 155 -10.82 -20.48 1.00
N MET A 156 -10.73 -21.47 1.89
CA MET A 156 -11.74 -21.72 2.94
C MET A 156 -11.80 -20.58 3.95
N MET A 157 -10.66 -19.97 4.29
CA MET A 157 -10.61 -18.84 5.23
C MET A 157 -11.11 -17.51 4.62
N TRP A 158 -11.19 -17.41 3.29
CA TRP A 158 -11.51 -16.16 2.61
C TRP A 158 -12.84 -15.50 3.04
N PRO A 159 -13.96 -16.21 3.25
CA PRO A 159 -15.21 -15.61 3.71
C PRO A 159 -15.05 -14.91 5.08
N PHE A 160 -14.36 -15.56 6.02
CA PHE A 160 -14.09 -15.01 7.35
C PHE A 160 -13.17 -13.80 7.28
N VAL A 161 -12.11 -13.87 6.45
CA VAL A 161 -11.18 -12.77 6.23
C VAL A 161 -11.90 -11.56 5.62
N ARG A 162 -12.75 -11.80 4.61
CA ARG A 162 -13.53 -10.74 3.96
C ARG A 162 -14.47 -10.05 4.94
N LEU A 163 -15.16 -10.80 5.80
CA LEU A 163 -16.08 -10.24 6.80
C LEU A 163 -15.35 -9.51 7.94
N GLY A 164 -14.26 -10.11 8.44
CA GLY A 164 -13.52 -9.62 9.60
C GLY A 164 -12.56 -8.47 9.31
N MET A 165 -12.00 -8.39 8.09
CA MET A 165 -10.92 -7.44 7.76
C MET A 165 -11.33 -6.37 6.75
N LEU A 166 -12.32 -6.64 5.88
CA LEU A 166 -12.65 -5.75 4.77
C LEU A 166 -13.99 -5.03 4.98
N ARG A 167 -14.13 -3.88 4.33
CA ARG A 167 -15.33 -3.05 4.32
C ARG A 167 -15.71 -2.70 2.89
N LYS A 168 -17.00 -2.73 2.59
CA LYS A 168 -17.54 -2.38 1.28
C LYS A 168 -17.45 -0.87 1.07
N GLY A 169 -17.31 -0.45 -0.18
CA GLY A 169 -17.40 0.94 -0.60
C GLY A 169 -17.50 1.03 -2.11
N THR A 170 -17.55 2.26 -2.61
CA THR A 170 -17.63 2.58 -4.02
C THR A 170 -16.55 3.60 -4.37
N THR A 171 -15.93 3.45 -5.52
CA THR A 171 -14.99 4.45 -6.06
C THR A 171 -15.76 5.62 -6.68
N PRO A 172 -15.12 6.78 -6.91
CA PRO A 172 -15.75 7.90 -7.62
C PRO A 172 -16.26 7.54 -9.02
N ASP A 173 -15.63 6.57 -9.69
CA ASP A 173 -16.02 6.03 -10.99
C ASP A 173 -17.07 4.89 -10.90
N GLY A 174 -17.76 4.74 -9.77
CA GLY A 174 -18.91 3.83 -9.63
C GLY A 174 -18.57 2.34 -9.43
N ARG A 175 -17.31 1.93 -9.43
CA ARG A 175 -16.92 0.53 -9.13
C ARG A 175 -17.09 0.24 -7.64
N SER A 176 -17.74 -0.88 -7.32
CA SER A 176 -17.79 -1.35 -5.94
C SER A 176 -16.51 -2.09 -5.58
N TYR A 177 -16.08 -1.99 -4.33
CA TYR A 177 -14.92 -2.71 -3.82
C TYR A 177 -15.13 -3.21 -2.40
N VAL A 178 -14.26 -4.11 -1.98
CA VAL A 178 -14.00 -4.37 -0.56
C VAL A 178 -12.58 -3.95 -0.24
N ARG A 179 -12.38 -3.16 0.83
CA ARG A 179 -11.07 -2.62 1.19
C ARG A 179 -10.73 -2.80 2.65
N MET A 180 -9.44 -2.80 2.96
CA MET A 180 -8.98 -2.72 4.34
C MET A 180 -9.23 -1.29 4.86
N PRO A 181 -9.95 -1.12 5.98
CA PRO A 181 -10.15 0.20 6.56
C PRO A 181 -8.85 0.74 7.15
N PHE A 182 -8.68 2.05 7.12
CA PHE A 182 -7.61 2.69 7.89
C PHE A 182 -7.84 2.50 9.38
N ARG A 183 -6.75 2.40 10.14
CA ARG A 183 -6.83 2.31 11.59
C ARG A 183 -7.39 3.63 12.13
N ARG A 184 -8.28 3.51 13.11
CA ARG A 184 -8.81 4.68 13.85
C ARG A 184 -7.68 5.35 14.61
N ALA A 185 -7.80 6.66 14.78
CA ALA A 185 -6.87 7.44 15.60
C ALA A 185 -6.85 6.95 17.06
N LEU A 186 -5.69 7.08 17.70
CA LEU A 186 -5.49 6.90 19.13
C LEU A 186 -5.36 8.26 19.81
N LYS A 187 -5.52 8.30 21.15
CA LYS A 187 -5.34 9.53 21.95
C LYS A 187 -4.01 10.23 21.67
N ARG A 188 -2.92 9.47 21.57
CA ARG A 188 -1.57 9.98 21.24
C ARG A 188 -1.43 10.57 19.82
N ASP A 189 -2.37 10.29 18.93
CA ASP A 189 -2.36 10.88 17.60
C ASP A 189 -3.02 12.28 17.59
N ASP A 190 -3.56 12.73 18.73
CA ASP A 190 -4.15 14.05 18.95
C ASP A 190 -3.17 14.91 19.76
N TRP A 191 -2.59 15.89 19.08
CA TRP A 191 -1.61 16.83 19.59
C TRP A 191 -1.55 18.02 18.63
N GLU A 192 -1.10 19.15 19.15
CA GLU A 192 -0.85 20.36 18.36
C GLU A 192 0.64 20.43 17.97
N PRO A 193 0.96 20.86 16.73
CA PRO A 193 2.33 20.97 16.26
C PRO A 193 3.23 21.86 17.12
N SER A 194 4.52 21.55 17.14
CA SER A 194 5.52 22.45 17.72
C SER A 194 5.65 23.73 16.91
N ARG A 195 6.14 24.80 17.54
CA ARG A 195 6.37 26.08 16.86
C ARG A 195 7.35 25.92 15.69
N GLU A 196 8.37 25.10 15.86
CA GLU A 196 9.36 24.78 14.84
C GLU A 196 8.71 24.04 13.65
N ALA A 197 7.79 23.10 13.93
CA ALA A 197 7.03 22.44 12.86
C ALA A 197 6.13 23.41 12.09
N GLU A 198 5.54 24.41 12.77
CA GLU A 198 4.78 25.47 12.10
C GLU A 198 5.67 26.31 11.17
N LEU A 199 6.91 26.62 11.58
CA LEU A 199 7.89 27.30 10.73
C LEU A 199 8.25 26.47 9.49
N VAL A 200 8.49 25.17 9.66
CA VAL A 200 8.72 24.23 8.54
C VAL A 200 7.52 24.19 7.59
N ALA A 201 6.30 24.23 8.13
CA ALA A 201 5.08 24.27 7.33
C ALA A 201 4.93 25.58 6.53
N LEU A 202 5.32 26.72 7.12
CA LEU A 202 5.34 28.03 6.45
C LEU A 202 6.37 28.07 5.32
N GLU A 203 7.59 27.61 5.58
CA GLU A 203 8.66 27.52 4.59
C GLU A 203 8.22 26.67 3.38
N TRP A 204 7.56 25.53 3.65
CA TRP A 204 7.02 24.69 2.58
C TRP A 204 5.91 25.38 1.78
N LYS A 205 5.00 26.11 2.44
CA LYS A 205 3.97 26.89 1.74
C LYS A 205 4.59 27.95 0.81
N MET A 206 5.64 28.63 1.26
CA MET A 206 6.36 29.61 0.43
C MET A 206 6.96 28.95 -0.81
N LYS A 207 7.67 27.82 -0.63
CA LYS A 207 8.26 27.06 -1.75
C LYS A 207 7.23 26.50 -2.73
N GLN A 208 6.10 26.02 -2.23
CA GLN A 208 5.02 25.52 -3.10
C GLN A 208 4.42 26.62 -3.97
N ASN A 209 4.28 27.84 -3.43
CA ASN A 209 3.78 28.99 -4.17
C ASN A 209 4.76 29.46 -5.26
N GLU A 210 6.07 29.31 -5.05
CA GLU A 210 7.08 29.56 -6.08
C GLU A 210 6.94 28.59 -7.26
N GLY A 211 6.83 27.28 -7.01
CA GLY A 211 6.72 26.27 -8.06
C GLY A 211 5.38 26.28 -8.82
N GLY A 212 4.30 26.74 -8.19
CA GLY A 212 3.01 26.94 -8.88
C GLY A 212 3.07 28.01 -9.97
N ARG A 213 3.95 29.01 -9.84
CA ARG A 213 4.14 30.08 -10.83
C ARG A 213 4.91 29.66 -12.07
N THR A 214 5.66 28.57 -12.01
CA THR A 214 6.51 28.09 -13.11
C THR A 214 5.89 26.96 -13.92
N SER A 215 4.75 26.41 -13.48
CA SER A 215 4.27 25.12 -14.00
C SER A 215 3.37 25.20 -15.24
N PHE A 216 2.83 26.38 -15.59
CA PHE A 216 2.10 26.61 -16.84
C PHE A 216 2.21 28.09 -17.23
N GLN A 217 3.06 28.42 -18.21
CA GLN A 217 2.86 29.64 -19.00
C GLN A 217 1.85 29.30 -20.10
N ALA A 218 0.92 30.21 -20.40
CA ALA A 218 -0.17 30.01 -21.34
C ALA A 218 0.30 30.05 -22.82
N GLY A 219 1.38 29.33 -23.13
CA GLY A 219 2.03 29.33 -24.44
C GLY A 219 2.66 28.00 -24.86
N ASP A 220 2.46 26.91 -24.12
CA ASP A 220 2.83 25.54 -24.55
C ASP A 220 1.57 24.71 -24.89
#